data_AF-A0A8H3G6R6-F1
#
_entry.id   AF-A0A8H3G6R6-F1
#
_cell.length_a   1.000
_cell.length_b   1.000
_cell.length_c   1.000
_cell.angle_alpha   90.00
_cell.angle_beta   90.00
_cell.angle_gamma   90.00
#
_symmetry.space_group_name_H-M   'P 1'
#
loop_
_entity.id
_entity.type
_entity.pdbx_description
1 polymer ?
#
loop_
_entity_poly.entity_id
_entity_poly.type
_entity_poly.pdbx_seq_one_letter_code
_entity_poly.pdbx_strand_id
1 'polypeptide(L)'
;MATAPRQPPWHQPTAPDDAELPRLVVYNSLTRSKVPFVPIDWRTKKVSWYNCGPTTYADAHIGHARNYMSTDIVRRILRDYFKFNVTLQMNYTDVDDKIIVRARQQHLLQMFKQKRLEASSDVNGIRISALSGYLTKNLPRVSQSTSSDDVESEISKHYSAVLSGHPLDPGTIPGDKEAKVKMHIKTARGASIAIVALEQGKDASEECLADLDDVIMPWLDQKFGASVAEKSIFLELTNKFEKRFEQDMKDLNCLAPDIVTRVSDYAAQIVEFVQVIQQNGFAYPLGGSVYFDIKAFEAAGNTYAVSPNRYSEFLPKRLADSKLVQRLEPWNRQDAKLIAEGEGSLTEIALEKRSTA
;
A
#
# COMPACT_ATOMS: atom_id res chain seq x y z
N MET A 1 22.96 -22.26 -21.40
CA MET A 1 22.25 -22.31 -20.10
C MET A 1 22.46 -20.97 -19.43
N ALA A 2 21.42 -20.15 -19.28
CA ALA A 2 21.53 -18.92 -18.49
C ALA A 2 21.85 -19.32 -17.05
N THR A 3 22.92 -18.78 -16.48
CA THR A 3 23.28 -18.97 -15.08
C THR A 3 22.11 -18.53 -14.21
N ALA A 4 21.69 -19.39 -13.28
CA ALA A 4 20.65 -19.03 -12.33
C ALA A 4 21.02 -17.70 -11.65
N PRO A 5 20.08 -16.77 -11.51
CA PRO A 5 20.35 -15.46 -10.92
C PRO A 5 20.87 -15.63 -9.48
N ARG A 6 21.91 -14.88 -9.12
CA ARG A 6 22.59 -14.93 -7.81
C ARG A 6 22.59 -13.53 -7.20
N GLN A 7 22.46 -13.42 -5.88
CA GLN A 7 22.69 -12.15 -5.17
C GLN A 7 24.14 -11.68 -5.41
N PRO A 8 24.37 -10.36 -5.43
CA PRO A 8 25.73 -9.85 -5.46
C PRO A 8 26.49 -10.32 -4.20
N PRO A 9 27.82 -10.52 -4.28
CA PRO A 9 28.62 -10.86 -3.13
C PRO A 9 28.48 -9.74 -2.08
N TRP A 10 28.16 -10.13 -0.86
CA TRP A 10 28.17 -9.21 0.27
C TRP A 10 29.57 -9.19 0.89
N HIS A 11 30.10 -7.99 1.10
CA HIS A 11 31.37 -7.77 1.77
C HIS A 11 31.10 -7.17 3.16
N GLN A 12 31.53 -7.89 4.20
CA GLN A 12 31.48 -7.41 5.58
C GLN A 12 32.32 -6.13 5.72
N PRO A 13 31.77 -5.02 6.23
CA PRO A 13 32.57 -3.87 6.61
C PRO A 13 33.62 -4.27 7.65
N THR A 14 34.85 -3.79 7.49
CA THR A 14 35.99 -4.11 8.36
C THR A 14 36.37 -2.93 9.24
N ALA A 15 36.90 -3.23 10.42
CA ALA A 15 37.58 -2.30 11.29
C ALA A 15 38.94 -2.91 11.69
N PRO A 16 39.95 -2.09 12.05
CA PRO A 16 41.21 -2.58 12.60
C PRO A 16 41.01 -3.47 13.83
N ASP A 17 41.96 -4.37 14.10
CA ASP A 17 41.87 -5.30 15.24
C ASP A 17 41.89 -4.59 16.61
N ASP A 18 42.45 -3.38 16.66
CA ASP A 18 42.47 -2.50 17.83
C ASP A 18 41.22 -1.60 17.95
N ALA A 19 40.26 -1.71 17.02
CA ALA A 19 39.03 -0.94 17.09
C ALA A 19 38.13 -1.41 18.25
N GLU A 20 37.87 -0.51 19.19
CA GLU A 20 36.99 -0.75 20.34
C GLU A 20 35.49 -0.66 19.96
N LEU A 21 35.04 -1.59 19.13
CA LEU A 21 33.64 -1.74 18.75
C LEU A 21 32.90 -2.68 19.71
N PRO A 22 31.65 -2.36 20.08
CA PRO A 22 30.82 -3.28 20.85
C PRO A 22 30.57 -4.58 20.09
N ARG A 23 30.51 -5.70 20.81
CA ARG A 23 30.16 -7.01 20.24
C ARG A 23 28.66 -7.08 19.95
N LEU A 24 28.29 -6.62 18.76
CA LEU A 24 26.92 -6.69 18.24
C LEU A 24 26.87 -7.59 17.01
N VAL A 25 25.84 -8.43 16.94
CA VAL A 25 25.57 -9.32 15.82
C VAL A 25 24.16 -9.04 15.32
N VAL A 26 24.01 -8.83 14.01
CA VAL A 26 22.73 -8.56 13.36
C VAL A 26 22.38 -9.67 12.38
N TYR A 27 21.09 -9.92 12.18
CA TYR A 27 20.63 -10.80 11.12
C TYR A 27 20.64 -10.02 9.80
N ASN A 28 21.49 -10.43 8.86
CA ASN A 28 21.57 -9.81 7.55
C ASN A 28 20.68 -10.58 6.57
N SER A 29 19.60 -9.96 6.10
CA SER A 29 18.67 -10.58 5.15
C SER A 29 19.33 -10.95 3.81
N LEU A 30 20.42 -10.28 3.42
CA LEU A 30 21.15 -10.55 2.18
C LEU A 30 21.93 -11.88 2.27
N THR A 31 22.59 -12.14 3.40
CA THR A 31 23.34 -13.39 3.65
C THR A 31 22.52 -14.47 4.34
N ARG A 32 21.36 -14.10 4.90
CA ARG A 32 20.49 -14.94 5.73
C ARG A 32 21.18 -15.53 6.95
N SER A 33 22.20 -14.84 7.45
CA SER A 33 22.99 -15.27 8.58
C SER A 33 23.15 -14.15 9.60
N LYS A 34 23.51 -14.54 10.81
CA LYS A 34 23.96 -13.62 11.83
C LYS A 34 25.39 -13.20 11.51
N VAL A 35 25.63 -11.90 11.39
CA VAL A 35 26.93 -11.33 11.04
C VAL A 35 27.34 -10.25 12.06
N PRO A 36 28.65 -10.05 12.31
CA PRO A 36 29.11 -8.93 13.12
C PRO A 36 28.65 -7.59 12.56
N PHE A 37 28.13 -6.72 13.42
CA PHE A 37 27.80 -5.35 13.01
C PHE A 37 29.02 -4.45 13.12
N VAL A 38 29.50 -3.96 11.97
CA VAL A 38 30.59 -2.99 11.88
C VAL A 38 30.07 -1.79 11.07
N PRO A 39 29.96 -0.58 11.66
CA PRO A 39 29.53 0.59 10.91
C PRO A 39 30.61 1.02 9.92
N ILE A 40 30.18 1.66 8.82
CA ILE A 40 31.10 2.20 7.80
C ILE A 40 32.07 3.21 8.42
N ASP A 41 31.57 4.09 9.30
CA ASP A 41 32.39 5.00 10.10
C ASP A 41 32.56 4.43 11.53
N TRP A 42 33.44 3.44 11.64
CA TRP A 42 33.78 2.79 12.91
C TRP A 42 34.50 3.71 13.89
N ARG A 43 35.23 4.72 13.41
CA ARG A 43 36.01 5.64 14.26
C ARG A 43 35.10 6.47 15.16
N THR A 44 34.02 6.99 14.58
CA THR A 44 33.04 7.81 15.32
C THR A 44 31.84 7.00 15.81
N LYS A 45 31.80 5.69 15.51
CA LYS A 45 30.66 4.80 15.75
C LYS A 45 29.37 5.34 15.10
N LYS A 46 29.48 6.08 14.00
CA LYS A 46 28.34 6.69 13.31
C LYS A 46 27.60 5.64 12.48
N VAL A 47 26.29 5.59 12.66
CA VAL A 47 25.37 4.71 11.95
C VAL A 47 24.33 5.58 11.25
N SER A 48 24.41 5.65 9.92
CA SER A 48 23.34 6.21 9.09
C SER A 48 22.31 5.11 8.80
N TRP A 49 21.08 5.31 9.24
CA TRP A 49 20.01 4.32 9.12
C TRP A 49 18.81 4.93 8.40
N TYR A 50 18.37 4.29 7.33
CA TYR A 50 17.10 4.59 6.67
C TYR A 50 16.00 3.58 7.05
N ASN A 51 14.80 4.07 7.35
CA ASN A 51 13.59 3.26 7.53
C ASN A 51 12.47 3.78 6.62
N CYS A 52 11.76 2.88 5.93
CA CYS A 52 10.60 3.26 5.14
C CYS A 52 9.48 3.77 6.05
N GLY A 53 9.00 4.98 5.82
CA GLY A 53 7.81 5.50 6.49
C GLY A 53 6.51 5.13 5.78
N PRO A 54 5.37 5.65 6.28
CA PRO A 54 4.05 5.25 5.81
C PRO A 54 3.65 5.98 4.51
N THR A 55 2.72 5.38 3.79
CA THR A 55 1.90 6.08 2.78
C THR A 55 0.76 6.78 3.50
N THR A 56 0.74 8.11 3.48
CA THR A 56 -0.12 8.95 4.34
C THR A 56 -1.52 9.15 3.73
N TYR A 57 -2.28 8.07 3.53
CA TYR A 57 -3.66 8.13 3.00
C TYR A 57 -4.74 7.70 4.01
N ALA A 58 -4.33 7.08 5.12
CA ALA A 58 -5.22 6.54 6.15
C ALA A 58 -4.48 6.43 7.49
N ASP A 59 -5.23 6.08 8.53
CA ASP A 59 -4.70 5.84 9.88
C ASP A 59 -3.73 4.68 9.95
N ALA A 60 -2.76 4.79 10.87
CA ALA A 60 -1.81 3.73 11.13
C ALA A 60 -2.49 2.55 11.83
N HIS A 61 -2.52 1.38 11.18
CA HIS A 61 -2.96 0.14 11.84
C HIS A 61 -1.84 -0.52 12.69
N ILE A 62 -2.20 -1.54 13.47
CA ILE A 62 -1.28 -2.28 14.37
C ILE A 62 -0.01 -2.84 13.69
N GLY A 63 -0.07 -3.17 12.40
CA GLY A 63 1.11 -3.56 11.63
C GLY A 63 2.19 -2.46 11.57
N HIS A 64 1.79 -1.19 11.43
CA HIS A 64 2.69 -0.04 11.49
C HIS A 64 3.27 0.11 12.90
N ALA A 65 2.42 0.09 13.93
CA ALA A 65 2.85 0.16 15.32
C ALA A 65 3.92 -0.88 15.63
N ARG A 66 3.68 -2.16 15.27
CA ARG A 66 4.67 -3.23 15.45
C ARG A 66 6.01 -2.92 14.77
N ASN A 67 5.98 -2.43 13.53
CA ASN A 67 7.20 -2.11 12.78
C ASN A 67 8.00 -1.00 13.47
N TYR A 68 7.37 0.17 13.64
CA TYR A 68 8.06 1.37 14.14
C TYR A 68 8.48 1.25 15.61
N MET A 69 7.68 0.59 16.46
CA MET A 69 8.11 0.26 17.82
C MET A 69 9.32 -0.67 17.82
N SER A 70 9.35 -1.70 16.97
CA SER A 70 10.49 -2.61 16.88
C SER A 70 11.76 -1.87 16.42
N THR A 71 11.63 -0.98 15.42
CA THR A 71 12.72 -0.11 14.97
C THR A 71 13.20 0.79 16.11
N ASP A 72 12.30 1.42 16.86
CA ASP A 72 12.65 2.32 17.96
C ASP A 72 13.37 1.59 19.10
N ILE A 73 12.91 0.40 19.47
CA ILE A 73 13.59 -0.45 20.46
C ILE A 73 15.02 -0.76 20.00
N VAL A 74 15.20 -1.17 18.74
CA VAL A 74 16.54 -1.42 18.18
C VAL A 74 17.38 -0.16 18.17
N ARG A 75 16.82 0.99 17.79
CA ARG A 75 17.51 2.30 17.81
C ARG A 75 18.00 2.65 19.22
N ARG A 76 17.16 2.47 20.23
CA ARG A 76 17.52 2.69 21.64
C ARG A 76 18.61 1.74 22.11
N ILE A 77 18.55 0.45 21.74
CA ILE A 77 19.62 -0.51 22.06
C ILE A 77 20.95 -0.08 21.41
N LEU A 78 20.94 0.30 20.13
CA LEU A 78 22.15 0.75 19.44
C LEU A 78 22.74 2.02 20.09
N ARG A 79 21.90 3.02 20.35
CA ARG A 79 22.32 4.32 20.88
C ARG A 79 22.67 4.27 22.37
N ASP A 80 21.79 3.71 23.19
CA ASP A 80 21.85 3.86 24.65
C ASP A 80 22.62 2.73 25.32
N TYR A 81 22.56 1.50 24.79
CA TYR A 81 23.31 0.36 25.32
C TYR A 81 24.69 0.24 24.65
N PHE A 82 24.73 0.15 23.32
CA PHE A 82 25.98 -0.03 22.58
C PHE A 82 26.73 1.29 22.27
N LYS A 83 26.14 2.44 22.58
CA LYS A 83 26.76 3.77 22.43
C LYS A 83 27.16 4.11 20.99
N PHE A 84 26.40 3.64 20.00
CA PHE A 84 26.52 4.09 18.61
C PHE A 84 25.92 5.50 18.44
N ASN A 85 26.50 6.30 17.55
CA ASN A 85 25.95 7.57 17.12
C ASN A 85 24.99 7.34 15.94
N VAL A 86 23.71 7.10 16.26
CA VAL A 86 22.70 6.74 15.27
C VAL A 86 22.01 7.99 14.71
N THR A 87 22.02 8.14 13.39
CA THR A 87 21.18 9.07 12.64
C THR A 87 20.14 8.29 11.86
N LEU A 88 18.87 8.42 12.23
CA LEU A 88 17.73 7.78 11.58
C LEU A 88 17.04 8.75 10.61
N GLN A 89 16.96 8.36 9.34
CA GLN A 89 16.14 9.00 8.32
C GLN A 89 14.90 8.16 8.03
N MET A 90 13.76 8.82 7.88
CA MET A 90 12.49 8.20 7.48
C MET A 90 11.81 9.04 6.42
N ASN A 91 11.25 8.41 5.39
CA ASN A 91 10.47 9.12 4.39
C ASN A 91 8.99 9.19 4.78
N TYR A 92 8.22 10.10 4.19
CA TYR A 92 6.76 9.95 4.06
C TYR A 92 6.42 9.80 2.59
N THR A 93 5.64 8.78 2.26
CA THR A 93 5.12 8.60 0.91
C THR A 93 3.83 9.41 0.80
N ASP A 94 3.97 10.66 0.38
CA ASP A 94 2.89 11.64 0.24
C ASP A 94 2.46 11.85 -1.23
N VAL A 95 2.99 11.04 -2.14
CA VAL A 95 2.57 10.93 -3.54
C VAL A 95 2.42 9.45 -3.86
N ASP A 96 1.17 9.00 -4.05
CA ASP A 96 0.81 7.60 -4.29
C ASP A 96 -0.60 7.53 -4.91
N ASP A 97 -0.85 6.48 -5.69
CA ASP A 97 -2.15 6.21 -6.31
C ASP A 97 -3.28 6.09 -5.27
N LYS A 98 -3.01 5.49 -4.10
CA LYS A 98 -3.97 5.40 -3.00
C LYS A 98 -4.31 6.76 -2.42
N ILE A 99 -3.34 7.68 -2.36
CA ILE A 99 -3.55 9.07 -1.94
C ILE A 99 -4.45 9.77 -2.95
N ILE A 100 -4.16 9.61 -4.24
CA ILE A 100 -4.95 10.22 -5.32
C ILE A 100 -6.41 9.75 -5.27
N VAL A 101 -6.65 8.45 -5.18
CA VAL A 101 -8.01 7.90 -5.06
C VAL A 101 -8.69 8.40 -3.80
N ARG A 102 -8.02 8.30 -2.64
CA ARG A 102 -8.63 8.62 -1.35
C ARG A 102 -8.96 10.11 -1.22
N ALA A 103 -8.07 11.00 -1.68
CA ALA A 103 -8.26 12.45 -1.61
C ALA A 103 -9.45 12.89 -2.45
N ARG A 104 -9.54 12.40 -3.70
CA ARG A 104 -10.66 12.70 -4.60
C ARG A 104 -11.98 12.19 -4.03
N GLN A 105 -12.01 10.96 -3.55
CA GLN A 105 -13.19 10.36 -2.92
C GLN A 105 -13.68 11.17 -1.72
N GLN A 106 -12.78 11.55 -0.79
CA GLN A 106 -13.16 12.34 0.38
C GLN A 106 -13.65 13.74 0.00
N HIS A 107 -12.96 14.40 -0.92
CA HIS A 107 -13.35 15.73 -1.39
C HIS A 107 -14.72 15.72 -2.06
N LEU A 108 -14.96 14.80 -3.00
CA LEU A 108 -16.24 14.68 -3.70
C LEU A 108 -17.37 14.31 -2.74
N LEU A 109 -17.12 13.43 -1.77
CA LEU A 109 -18.10 13.10 -0.74
C LEU A 109 -18.46 14.32 0.10
N GLN A 110 -17.49 15.14 0.50
CA GLN A 110 -17.74 16.38 1.23
C GLN A 110 -18.58 17.37 0.39
N MET A 111 -18.24 17.54 -0.89
CA MET A 111 -19.04 18.36 -1.81
C MET A 111 -20.47 17.84 -1.97
N PHE A 112 -20.64 16.52 -2.07
CA PHE A 112 -21.94 15.86 -2.17
C PHE A 112 -22.78 16.11 -0.92
N LYS A 113 -22.21 15.90 0.28
CA LYS A 113 -22.88 16.18 1.56
C LYS A 113 -23.24 17.66 1.73
N GLN A 114 -22.43 18.57 1.18
CA GLN A 114 -22.69 20.02 1.21
C GLN A 114 -23.65 20.49 0.10
N LYS A 115 -24.17 19.60 -0.74
CA LYS A 115 -25.01 19.94 -1.92
C LYS A 115 -24.33 20.92 -2.89
N ARG A 116 -22.99 20.84 -3.00
CA ARG A 116 -22.16 21.70 -3.84
C ARG A 116 -21.73 21.06 -5.17
N LEU A 117 -22.15 19.83 -5.44
CA LEU A 117 -22.08 19.30 -6.82
C LEU A 117 -23.20 19.95 -7.64
N GLU A 118 -22.85 20.59 -8.76
CA GLU A 118 -23.73 21.34 -9.67
C GLU A 118 -24.95 20.55 -10.21
N ALA A 119 -25.09 19.26 -9.89
CA ALA A 119 -26.06 18.34 -10.47
C ALA A 119 -27.03 17.63 -9.49
N SER A 120 -27.02 17.85 -8.18
CA SER A 120 -27.72 16.92 -7.25
C SER A 120 -29.15 17.31 -6.84
N SER A 121 -30.07 17.53 -7.78
CA SER A 121 -31.51 17.48 -7.42
C SER A 121 -31.99 16.05 -7.12
N ASP A 122 -31.31 15.02 -7.66
CA ASP A 122 -31.65 13.61 -7.46
C ASP A 122 -30.62 12.85 -6.60
N VAL A 123 -30.61 13.16 -5.30
CA VAL A 123 -29.74 12.48 -4.32
C VAL A 123 -30.05 10.98 -4.22
N ASN A 124 -31.32 10.58 -4.40
CA ASN A 124 -31.73 9.17 -4.29
C ASN A 124 -31.29 8.36 -5.50
N GLY A 125 -31.44 8.88 -6.73
CA GLY A 125 -30.93 8.24 -7.92
C GLY A 125 -29.42 8.03 -7.88
N ILE A 126 -28.66 8.95 -7.29
CA ILE A 126 -27.21 8.78 -7.05
C ILE A 126 -26.95 7.62 -6.11
N ARG A 127 -27.67 7.52 -4.98
CA ARG A 127 -27.50 6.43 -4.01
C ARG A 127 -27.77 5.06 -4.65
N ILE A 128 -28.87 4.93 -5.39
CA ILE A 128 -29.25 3.69 -6.09
C ILE A 128 -28.20 3.33 -7.15
N SER A 129 -27.77 4.31 -7.95
CA SER A 129 -26.75 4.10 -8.98
C SER A 129 -25.40 3.67 -8.39
N ALA A 130 -25.02 4.25 -7.25
CA ALA A 130 -23.81 3.91 -6.53
C ALA A 130 -23.87 2.47 -6.00
N LEU A 131 -24.99 2.07 -5.39
CA LEU A 131 -25.20 0.70 -4.90
C LEU A 131 -25.15 -0.32 -6.04
N SER A 132 -25.86 -0.07 -7.14
CA SER A 132 -25.84 -0.95 -8.32
C SER A 132 -24.42 -1.10 -8.89
N GLY A 133 -23.67 0.01 -9.01
CA GLY A 133 -22.28 -0.02 -9.44
C GLY A 133 -21.37 -0.81 -8.50
N TYR A 134 -21.58 -0.66 -7.18
CA TYR A 134 -20.82 -1.38 -6.17
C TYR A 134 -21.08 -2.89 -6.19
N LEU A 135 -22.35 -3.30 -6.30
CA LEU A 135 -22.75 -4.70 -6.43
C LEU A 135 -22.13 -5.32 -7.68
N THR A 136 -22.25 -4.65 -8.83
CA THR A 136 -21.70 -5.12 -10.11
C THR A 136 -20.19 -5.36 -10.02
N LYS A 137 -19.45 -4.43 -9.40
CA LYS A 137 -17.99 -4.51 -9.28
C LYS A 137 -17.52 -5.56 -8.28
N ASN A 138 -18.12 -5.60 -7.10
CA ASN A 138 -17.56 -6.33 -5.95
C ASN A 138 -18.29 -7.64 -5.63
N LEU A 139 -19.56 -7.76 -6.04
CA LEU A 139 -20.43 -8.93 -5.81
C LEU A 139 -21.06 -9.39 -7.14
N PRO A 140 -20.26 -9.81 -8.13
CA PRO A 140 -20.74 -10.05 -9.51
C PRO A 140 -21.74 -11.21 -9.65
N ARG A 141 -22.00 -11.99 -8.59
CA ARG A 141 -23.06 -13.01 -8.59
C ARG A 141 -24.44 -12.45 -8.25
N VAL A 142 -24.53 -11.22 -7.75
CA VAL A 142 -25.80 -10.50 -7.54
C VAL A 142 -26.22 -9.83 -8.85
N SER A 143 -27.50 -9.87 -9.18
CA SER A 143 -28.01 -9.22 -10.40
C SER A 143 -27.77 -7.71 -10.39
N GLN A 144 -27.43 -7.14 -11.55
CA GLN A 144 -27.31 -5.68 -11.70
C GLN A 144 -28.67 -4.96 -11.52
N SER A 145 -29.78 -5.67 -11.76
CA SER A 145 -31.14 -5.16 -11.62
C SER A 145 -31.70 -5.29 -10.20
N THR A 146 -30.89 -5.73 -9.23
CA THR A 146 -31.33 -5.91 -7.84
C THR A 146 -31.72 -4.56 -7.23
N SER A 147 -32.96 -4.47 -6.74
CA SER A 147 -33.45 -3.30 -6.01
C SER A 147 -32.80 -3.22 -4.62
N SER A 148 -32.84 -2.05 -3.98
CA SER A 148 -32.30 -1.87 -2.62
C SER A 148 -32.95 -2.83 -1.60
N ASP A 149 -34.25 -3.10 -1.73
CA ASP A 149 -34.98 -4.03 -0.87
C ASP A 149 -34.57 -5.50 -1.08
N ASP A 150 -34.16 -5.87 -2.30
CA ASP A 150 -33.86 -7.25 -2.68
C ASP A 150 -32.39 -7.67 -2.43
N VAL A 151 -31.51 -6.73 -2.06
CA VAL A 151 -30.07 -6.98 -1.87
C VAL A 151 -29.82 -8.14 -0.91
N GLU A 152 -30.53 -8.20 0.21
CA GLU A 152 -30.34 -9.27 1.20
C GLU A 152 -30.71 -10.64 0.65
N SER A 153 -31.82 -10.71 -0.09
CA SER A 153 -32.32 -11.94 -0.69
C SER A 153 -31.33 -12.48 -1.72
N GLU A 154 -30.81 -11.61 -2.60
CA GLU A 154 -29.84 -11.97 -3.63
C GLU A 154 -28.47 -12.35 -3.03
N ILE A 155 -28.00 -11.65 -2.00
CA ILE A 155 -26.78 -12.02 -1.26
C ILE A 155 -26.94 -13.40 -0.63
N SER A 156 -28.05 -13.65 0.06
CA SER A 156 -28.34 -14.94 0.70
C SER A 156 -28.38 -16.08 -0.32
N LYS A 157 -28.99 -15.84 -1.49
CA LYS A 157 -29.05 -16.79 -2.60
C LYS A 157 -27.67 -17.14 -3.18
N HIS A 158 -26.80 -16.16 -3.38
CA HIS A 158 -25.55 -16.35 -4.12
C HIS A 158 -24.29 -16.52 -3.25
N TYR A 159 -24.34 -16.13 -1.99
CA TYR A 159 -23.17 -16.09 -1.08
C TYR A 159 -23.40 -16.75 0.29
N SER A 160 -24.51 -17.47 0.50
CA SER A 160 -24.78 -18.22 1.76
C SER A 160 -23.62 -19.13 2.19
N ALA A 161 -23.02 -19.87 1.24
CA ALA A 161 -21.87 -20.71 1.53
C ALA A 161 -20.70 -19.91 2.13
N VAL A 162 -20.35 -18.77 1.52
CA VAL A 162 -19.28 -17.89 2.01
C VAL A 162 -19.61 -17.36 3.40
N LEU A 163 -20.84 -16.92 3.62
CA LEU A 163 -21.31 -16.45 4.93
C LEU A 163 -21.15 -17.52 6.01
N SER A 164 -21.43 -18.79 5.68
CA SER A 164 -21.23 -19.95 6.54
C SER A 164 -19.77 -20.44 6.65
N GLY A 165 -18.81 -19.73 6.05
CA GLY A 165 -17.38 -20.06 6.14
C GLY A 165 -16.89 -21.09 5.13
N HIS A 166 -17.71 -21.44 4.14
CA HIS A 166 -17.33 -22.29 3.02
C HIS A 166 -16.69 -21.49 1.88
N PRO A 167 -15.94 -22.14 0.98
CA PRO A 167 -15.28 -21.46 -0.13
C PRO A 167 -16.29 -20.85 -1.12
N LEU A 168 -15.90 -19.79 -1.82
CA LEU A 168 -16.72 -19.19 -2.88
C LEU A 168 -16.86 -20.13 -4.10
N ASP A 169 -15.79 -20.88 -4.40
CA ASP A 169 -15.72 -21.80 -5.53
C ASP A 169 -15.55 -23.24 -5.02
N PRO A 170 -16.37 -24.20 -5.47
CA PRO A 170 -16.27 -25.60 -5.03
C PRO A 170 -14.86 -26.17 -5.20
N GLY A 171 -14.40 -26.91 -4.19
CA GLY A 171 -13.07 -27.55 -4.21
C GLY A 171 -11.91 -26.62 -3.83
N THR A 172 -12.17 -25.37 -3.45
CA THR A 172 -11.13 -24.45 -2.95
C THR A 172 -11.13 -24.34 -1.43
N ILE A 173 -10.05 -23.79 -0.85
CA ILE A 173 -9.94 -23.53 0.58
C ILE A 173 -10.27 -22.06 0.83
N PRO A 174 -11.18 -21.73 1.78
CA PRO A 174 -11.47 -20.35 2.14
C PRO A 174 -10.22 -19.57 2.57
N GLY A 175 -10.12 -18.32 2.14
CA GLY A 175 -9.03 -17.42 2.53
C GLY A 175 -9.36 -15.96 2.31
N ASP A 176 -8.36 -15.17 1.90
CA ASP A 176 -8.51 -13.71 1.74
C ASP A 176 -9.61 -13.31 0.75
N LYS A 177 -9.89 -14.16 -0.25
CA LYS A 177 -10.95 -13.92 -1.24
C LYS A 177 -12.32 -13.89 -0.55
N GLU A 178 -12.62 -14.90 0.26
CA GLU A 178 -13.86 -15.00 1.03
C GLU A 178 -13.94 -13.90 2.09
N ALA A 179 -12.82 -13.54 2.72
CA ALA A 179 -12.77 -12.41 3.65
C ALA A 179 -13.13 -11.08 2.97
N LYS A 180 -12.59 -10.82 1.77
CA LYS A 180 -12.94 -9.65 0.94
C LYS A 180 -14.41 -9.67 0.52
N VAL A 181 -14.94 -10.82 0.10
CA VAL A 181 -16.37 -10.96 -0.26
C VAL A 181 -17.27 -10.65 0.95
N LYS A 182 -16.96 -11.17 2.14
CA LYS A 182 -17.70 -10.87 3.38
C LYS A 182 -17.70 -9.37 3.71
N MET A 183 -16.56 -8.71 3.53
CA MET A 183 -16.43 -7.26 3.70
C MET A 183 -17.36 -6.52 2.72
N HIS A 184 -17.33 -6.86 1.43
CA HIS A 184 -18.20 -6.23 0.44
C HIS A 184 -19.70 -6.50 0.67
N ILE A 185 -20.06 -7.70 1.13
CA ILE A 185 -21.44 -8.03 1.56
C ILE A 185 -21.87 -7.12 2.69
N LYS A 186 -21.02 -6.90 3.71
CA LYS A 186 -21.33 -6.02 4.83
C LYS A 186 -21.62 -4.60 4.35
N THR A 187 -20.77 -4.05 3.50
CA THR A 187 -20.94 -2.71 2.92
C THR A 187 -22.22 -2.61 2.09
N ALA A 188 -22.49 -3.57 1.22
CA ALA A 188 -23.67 -3.56 0.36
C ALA A 188 -24.98 -3.64 1.17
N ARG A 189 -25.00 -4.48 2.22
CA ARG A 189 -26.14 -4.59 3.15
C ARG A 189 -26.39 -3.29 3.91
N GLY A 190 -25.35 -2.70 4.49
CA GLY A 190 -25.47 -1.42 5.21
C GLY A 190 -26.05 -0.33 4.30
N ALA A 191 -25.47 -0.19 3.11
CA ALA A 191 -25.95 0.78 2.12
C ALA A 191 -27.39 0.52 1.66
N SER A 192 -27.78 -0.74 1.41
CA SER A 192 -29.13 -1.05 0.97
C SER A 192 -30.18 -0.75 2.05
N ILE A 193 -29.89 -1.10 3.31
CA ILE A 193 -30.73 -0.77 4.46
C ILE A 193 -30.88 0.75 4.62
N ALA A 194 -29.77 1.48 4.52
CA ALA A 194 -29.78 2.94 4.61
C ALA A 194 -30.63 3.58 3.49
N ILE A 195 -30.51 3.12 2.24
CA ILE A 195 -31.34 3.62 1.12
C ILE A 195 -32.82 3.41 1.40
N VAL A 196 -33.22 2.19 1.77
CA VAL A 196 -34.62 1.85 2.05
C VAL A 196 -35.17 2.70 3.22
N ALA A 197 -34.37 2.89 4.28
CA ALA A 197 -34.77 3.71 5.41
C ALA A 197 -34.98 5.18 5.02
N LEU A 198 -34.12 5.72 4.14
CA LEU A 198 -34.22 7.08 3.63
C LEU A 198 -35.42 7.28 2.69
N GLU A 199 -35.70 6.31 1.80
CA GLU A 199 -36.87 6.33 0.90
C GLU A 199 -38.20 6.27 1.68
N GLN A 200 -38.21 5.52 2.78
CA GLN A 200 -39.38 5.41 3.66
C GLN A 200 -39.48 6.55 4.69
N GLY A 201 -38.52 7.49 4.71
CA GLY A 201 -38.48 8.59 5.68
C GLY A 201 -38.31 8.14 7.13
N LYS A 202 -37.75 6.94 7.35
CA LYS A 202 -37.62 6.32 8.67
C LYS A 202 -36.35 6.73 9.43
N ASP A 203 -35.23 6.89 8.73
CA ASP A 203 -33.95 7.23 9.34
C ASP A 203 -33.08 8.06 8.39
N ALA A 204 -32.61 9.21 8.87
CA ALA A 204 -31.70 10.11 8.18
C ALA A 204 -30.53 10.57 9.09
N SER A 205 -30.21 9.75 10.10
CA SER A 205 -29.09 9.96 11.02
C SER A 205 -27.74 10.00 10.30
N GLU A 206 -26.71 10.56 10.97
CA GLU A 206 -25.35 10.56 10.44
C GLU A 206 -24.82 9.13 10.27
N GLU A 207 -25.18 8.22 11.16
CA GLU A 207 -24.84 6.80 11.08
C GLU A 207 -25.44 6.13 9.84
N CYS A 208 -26.73 6.35 9.57
CA CYS A 208 -27.41 5.86 8.37
C CYS A 208 -26.73 6.40 7.09
N LEU A 209 -26.35 7.68 7.08
CA LEU A 209 -25.65 8.28 5.95
C LEU A 209 -24.22 7.75 5.79
N ALA A 210 -23.54 7.42 6.89
CA ALA A 210 -22.18 6.87 6.86
C ALA A 210 -22.12 5.48 6.21
N ASP A 211 -23.16 4.65 6.37
CA ASP A 211 -23.26 3.33 5.70
C ASP A 211 -23.30 3.43 4.16
N LEU A 212 -23.59 4.61 3.61
CA LEU A 212 -23.56 4.88 2.17
C LEU A 212 -22.19 5.33 1.67
N ASP A 213 -21.32 5.84 2.53
CA ASP A 213 -20.08 6.53 2.13
C ASP A 213 -19.18 5.60 1.27
N ASP A 214 -19.01 4.34 1.68
CA ASP A 214 -18.17 3.35 0.99
C ASP A 214 -18.70 2.93 -0.39
N VAL A 215 -19.99 3.19 -0.65
CA VAL A 215 -20.65 2.92 -1.94
C VAL A 215 -20.66 4.16 -2.82
N ILE A 216 -20.93 5.33 -2.23
CA ILE A 216 -21.00 6.61 -2.93
C ILE A 216 -19.61 7.11 -3.34
N MET A 217 -18.60 7.01 -2.48
CA MET A 217 -17.25 7.52 -2.75
C MET A 217 -16.67 6.99 -4.06
N PRO A 218 -16.61 5.65 -4.31
CA PRO A 218 -16.08 5.13 -5.58
C PRO A 218 -16.89 5.56 -6.79
N TRP A 219 -18.22 5.67 -6.66
CA TRP A 219 -19.10 6.10 -7.75
C TRP A 219 -18.87 7.58 -8.11
N LEU A 220 -18.76 8.46 -7.10
CA LEU A 220 -18.44 9.87 -7.30
C LEU A 220 -17.07 10.02 -7.97
N ASP A 221 -16.05 9.29 -7.50
CA ASP A 221 -14.72 9.34 -8.10
C ASP A 221 -14.72 8.85 -9.56
N GLN A 222 -15.49 7.82 -9.88
CA GLN A 222 -15.65 7.35 -11.26
C GLN A 222 -16.27 8.42 -12.17
N LYS A 223 -17.24 9.19 -11.67
CA LYS A 223 -17.98 10.20 -12.46
C LYS A 223 -17.30 11.55 -12.52
N PHE A 224 -16.71 11.98 -11.41
CA PHE A 224 -16.24 13.35 -11.19
C PHE A 224 -14.78 13.42 -10.76
N GLY A 225 -14.09 12.30 -10.54
CA GLY A 225 -12.69 12.31 -10.09
C GLY A 225 -11.73 13.01 -11.07
N ALA A 226 -12.09 13.13 -12.35
CA ALA A 226 -11.31 13.87 -13.34
C ALA A 226 -11.38 15.41 -13.16
N SER A 227 -12.41 15.95 -12.50
CA SER A 227 -12.50 17.38 -12.22
C SER A 227 -11.69 17.80 -10.99
N VAL A 228 -11.21 16.83 -10.20
CA VAL A 228 -10.43 17.08 -8.98
C VAL A 228 -8.94 17.07 -9.32
N ALA A 229 -8.41 18.26 -9.65
CA ALA A 229 -7.01 18.45 -10.04
C ALA A 229 -6.21 19.34 -9.07
N GLU A 230 -6.87 19.99 -8.11
CA GLU A 230 -6.21 20.94 -7.22
C GLU A 230 -5.27 20.23 -6.24
N LYS A 231 -3.98 20.56 -6.30
CA LYS A 231 -2.91 19.91 -5.50
C LYS A 231 -3.16 20.01 -3.99
N SER A 232 -3.76 21.11 -3.53
CA SER A 232 -4.08 21.37 -2.13
C SER A 232 -4.94 20.26 -1.51
N ILE A 233 -5.87 19.69 -2.29
CA ILE A 233 -6.78 18.62 -1.85
C ILE A 233 -6.00 17.36 -1.45
N PHE A 234 -4.98 17.02 -2.23
CA PHE A 234 -4.12 15.85 -1.97
C PHE A 234 -3.20 16.13 -0.78
N LEU A 235 -2.61 17.33 -0.72
CA LEU A 235 -1.74 17.73 0.39
C LEU A 235 -2.49 17.84 1.72
N GLU A 236 -3.76 18.24 1.72
CA GLU A 236 -4.57 18.28 2.95
C GLU A 236 -4.73 16.87 3.54
N LEU A 237 -5.01 15.88 2.68
CA LEU A 237 -5.12 14.48 3.08
C LEU A 237 -3.81 13.97 3.69
N THR A 238 -2.68 14.17 3.00
CA THR A 238 -1.38 13.64 3.43
C THR A 238 -0.91 14.32 4.70
N ASN A 239 -1.03 15.64 4.81
CA ASN A 239 -0.70 16.38 6.02
C ASN A 239 -1.53 15.94 7.23
N LYS A 240 -2.82 15.64 7.02
CA LYS A 240 -3.69 15.13 8.09
C LYS A 240 -3.20 13.78 8.62
N PHE A 241 -2.93 12.82 7.73
CA PHE A 241 -2.54 11.48 8.14
C PHE A 241 -1.08 11.38 8.58
N GLU A 242 -0.20 12.24 8.07
CA GLU A 242 1.15 12.41 8.61
C GLU A 242 1.10 12.84 10.08
N LYS A 243 0.35 13.90 10.41
CA LYS A 243 0.20 14.37 11.79
C LYS A 243 -0.42 13.31 12.72
N ARG A 244 -1.39 12.54 12.23
CA ARG A 244 -2.01 11.46 13.00
C ARG A 244 -1.01 10.33 13.24
N PHE A 245 -0.25 9.94 12.22
CA PHE A 245 0.82 8.95 12.37
C PHE A 245 1.88 9.42 13.39
N GLU A 246 2.32 10.67 13.32
CA GLU A 246 3.28 11.22 14.29
C GLU A 246 2.74 11.19 15.71
N GLN A 247 1.47 11.55 15.88
CA GLN A 247 0.79 11.49 17.17
C GLN A 247 0.69 10.04 17.68
N ASP A 248 0.30 9.09 16.84
CA ASP A 248 0.25 7.66 17.20
C ASP A 248 1.63 7.14 17.62
N MET A 249 2.69 7.48 16.89
CA MET A 249 4.06 7.05 17.22
C MET A 249 4.53 7.68 18.54
N LYS A 250 4.17 8.94 18.78
CA LYS A 250 4.45 9.64 20.04
C LYS A 250 3.71 8.99 21.21
N ASP A 251 2.44 8.64 21.05
CA ASP A 251 1.63 7.97 22.08
C ASP A 251 2.15 6.56 22.38
N LEU A 252 2.77 5.90 21.41
CA LEU A 252 3.53 4.65 21.57
C LEU A 252 4.95 4.86 22.13
N ASN A 253 5.33 6.08 22.49
CA ASN A 253 6.66 6.46 22.99
C ASN A 253 7.82 6.13 22.04
N CYS A 254 7.55 6.10 20.74
CA CYS A 254 8.59 6.00 19.71
C CYS A 254 9.30 7.35 19.58
N LEU A 255 10.62 7.33 19.40
CA LEU A 255 11.39 8.54 19.11
C LEU A 255 11.13 8.96 17.65
N ALA A 256 10.95 10.27 17.44
CA ALA A 256 10.90 10.82 16.09
C ALA A 256 12.21 10.53 15.33
N PRO A 257 12.17 10.30 14.01
CA PRO A 257 13.38 10.23 13.19
C PRO A 257 14.17 11.54 13.24
N ASP A 258 15.48 11.48 13.02
CA ASP A 258 16.35 12.67 13.01
C ASP A 258 16.16 13.47 11.72
N ILE A 259 15.80 12.79 10.62
CA ILE A 259 15.58 13.38 9.31
C ILE A 259 14.29 12.83 8.73
N VAL A 260 13.41 13.74 8.28
CA VAL A 260 12.17 13.41 7.56
C VAL A 260 12.28 13.92 6.13
N THR A 261 11.92 13.07 5.16
CA THR A 261 11.89 13.45 3.73
C THR A 261 10.55 13.08 3.11
N ARG A 262 9.86 14.01 2.45
CA ARG A 262 8.63 13.71 1.71
C ARG A 262 8.94 13.46 0.25
N VAL A 263 8.13 12.65 -0.44
CA VAL A 263 8.34 12.40 -1.87
C VAL A 263 8.14 13.70 -2.66
N SER A 264 7.14 14.50 -2.29
CA SER A 264 6.86 15.79 -2.92
C SER A 264 8.03 16.78 -2.84
N ASP A 265 8.80 16.76 -1.74
CA ASP A 265 9.97 17.63 -1.53
C ASP A 265 11.15 17.28 -2.46
N TYR A 266 11.19 16.05 -2.99
CA TYR A 266 12.32 15.51 -3.76
C TYR A 266 11.97 15.14 -5.21
N ALA A 267 10.80 15.58 -5.71
CA ALA A 267 10.34 15.22 -7.06
C ALA A 267 11.35 15.60 -8.17
N ALA A 268 12.01 16.75 -8.07
CA ALA A 268 13.00 17.18 -9.05
C ALA A 268 14.24 16.26 -9.07
N GLN A 269 14.74 15.87 -7.89
CA GLN A 269 15.87 14.96 -7.72
C GLN A 269 15.53 13.55 -8.21
N ILE A 270 14.29 13.10 -8.01
CA ILE A 270 13.81 11.83 -8.56
C ILE A 270 13.83 11.86 -10.10
N VAL A 271 13.36 12.96 -10.72
CA VAL A 271 13.41 13.13 -12.18
C VAL A 271 14.85 13.09 -12.69
N GLU A 272 15.76 13.83 -12.06
CA GLU A 272 17.19 13.82 -12.41
C GLU A 272 17.79 12.42 -12.29
N PHE A 273 17.50 11.70 -11.19
CA PHE A 273 17.95 10.33 -10.99
C PHE A 273 17.48 9.40 -12.11
N VAL A 274 16.20 9.47 -12.50
CA VAL A 274 15.64 8.68 -13.60
C VAL A 274 16.25 9.08 -14.95
N GLN A 275 16.58 10.36 -15.17
CA GLN A 275 17.29 10.79 -16.38
C GLN A 275 18.69 10.17 -16.46
N VAL A 276 19.42 10.10 -15.36
CA VAL A 276 20.74 9.44 -15.31
C VAL A 276 20.63 7.94 -15.63
N ILE A 277 19.61 7.26 -15.12
CA ILE A 277 19.37 5.84 -15.44
C ILE A 277 19.13 5.65 -16.95
N GLN A 278 18.34 6.53 -17.57
CA GLN A 278 18.09 6.50 -19.02
C GLN A 278 19.36 6.78 -19.82
N GLN A 279 20.15 7.77 -19.42
CA GLN A 279 21.43 8.10 -20.07
C GLN A 279 22.42 6.92 -20.03
N ASN A 280 22.38 6.13 -18.95
CA ASN A 280 23.17 4.91 -18.80
C ASN A 280 22.61 3.70 -19.57
N GLY A 281 21.50 3.86 -20.30
CA GLY A 281 20.89 2.79 -21.11
C GLY A 281 20.12 1.75 -20.29
N PHE A 282 19.78 2.05 -19.03
CA PHE A 282 19.08 1.12 -18.13
C PHE A 282 17.61 1.48 -17.89
N ALA A 283 17.06 2.42 -18.66
CA ALA A 283 15.64 2.72 -18.66
C ALA A 283 15.18 3.16 -20.05
N TYR A 284 13.91 2.93 -20.35
CA TYR A 284 13.30 3.31 -21.62
C TYR A 284 11.90 3.94 -21.42
N PRO A 285 11.52 4.92 -22.27
CA PRO A 285 10.18 5.46 -22.26
C PRO A 285 9.19 4.53 -22.99
N LEU A 286 8.00 4.36 -22.44
CA LEU A 286 6.89 3.64 -23.06
C LEU A 286 5.55 4.18 -22.55
N GLY A 287 4.65 4.55 -23.46
CA GLY A 287 3.28 4.94 -23.09
C GLY A 287 3.16 6.18 -22.19
N GLY A 288 4.13 7.10 -22.23
CA GLY A 288 4.18 8.27 -21.34
C GLY A 288 4.85 8.01 -19.98
N SER A 289 5.24 6.76 -19.70
CA SER A 289 5.98 6.36 -18.51
C SER A 289 7.43 6.03 -18.84
N VAL A 290 8.30 5.95 -17.83
CA VAL A 290 9.68 5.47 -17.95
C VAL A 290 9.82 4.19 -17.15
N TYR A 291 10.33 3.14 -17.77
CA TYR A 291 10.51 1.82 -17.17
C TYR A 291 11.99 1.50 -17.02
N PHE A 292 12.35 0.82 -15.91
CA PHE A 292 13.71 0.31 -15.71
C PHE A 292 13.92 -0.97 -16.53
N ASP A 293 14.95 -0.98 -17.38
CA ASP A 293 15.30 -2.13 -18.21
C ASP A 293 16.21 -3.09 -17.46
N ILE A 294 15.58 -4.06 -16.78
CA ILE A 294 16.33 -5.05 -16.04
C ILE A 294 17.19 -5.92 -16.97
N LYS A 295 16.77 -6.17 -18.22
CA LYS A 295 17.54 -6.99 -19.15
C LYS A 295 18.82 -6.28 -19.57
N ALA A 296 18.71 -5.00 -19.92
CA ALA A 296 19.88 -4.17 -20.24
C ALA A 296 20.83 -4.06 -19.03
N PHE A 297 20.26 -3.88 -17.83
CA PHE A 297 21.04 -3.80 -16.59
C PHE A 297 21.82 -5.09 -16.30
N GLU A 298 21.17 -6.26 -16.42
CA GLU A 298 21.80 -7.57 -16.26
C GLU A 298 22.81 -7.88 -17.39
N ALA A 299 22.52 -7.49 -18.64
CA ALA A 299 23.42 -7.67 -19.78
C ALA A 299 24.72 -6.86 -19.64
N ALA A 300 24.68 -5.74 -18.91
CA ALA A 300 25.87 -4.96 -18.56
C ALA A 300 26.68 -5.57 -17.39
N GLY A 301 26.33 -6.77 -16.92
CA GLY A 301 27.03 -7.49 -15.86
C GLY A 301 26.57 -7.16 -14.45
N ASN A 302 25.51 -6.35 -14.29
CA ASN A 302 24.94 -6.05 -12.99
C ASN A 302 23.99 -7.15 -12.53
N THR A 303 23.65 -7.13 -11.24
CA THR A 303 22.68 -8.05 -10.65
C THR A 303 21.45 -7.28 -10.19
N TYR A 304 20.27 -7.65 -10.69
CA TYR A 304 19.01 -7.15 -10.17
C TYR A 304 18.40 -8.15 -9.18
N ALA A 305 17.85 -7.64 -8.08
CA ALA A 305 17.46 -8.38 -6.87
C ALA A 305 16.81 -9.76 -7.12
N VAL A 306 17.56 -10.82 -6.82
CA VAL A 306 17.09 -12.20 -6.80
C VAL A 306 17.78 -12.91 -5.64
N SER A 307 17.05 -13.19 -4.54
CA SER A 307 17.54 -14.10 -3.48
C SER A 307 17.91 -15.45 -4.11
N PRO A 308 19.12 -16.00 -3.94
CA PRO A 308 19.51 -17.24 -4.61
C PRO A 308 18.88 -18.46 -3.93
N ASN A 309 18.39 -18.26 -2.71
CA ASN A 309 17.95 -19.30 -1.79
C ASN A 309 16.44 -19.17 -1.60
N ARG A 310 15.72 -20.29 -1.61
CA ARG A 310 14.28 -20.29 -1.33
C ARG A 310 14.08 -19.82 0.12
N TYR A 311 13.30 -18.78 0.37
CA TYR A 311 12.87 -18.44 1.73
C TYR A 311 12.23 -19.66 2.41
N SER A 312 11.57 -20.53 1.63
CA SER A 312 10.93 -21.75 2.12
C SER A 312 11.88 -22.82 2.68
N GLU A 313 13.14 -22.87 2.26
CA GLU A 313 14.08 -23.94 2.66
C GLU A 313 14.63 -23.79 4.08
N PHE A 314 14.55 -22.58 4.66
CA PHE A 314 15.15 -22.26 5.97
C PHE A 314 14.11 -21.83 7.02
N LEU A 315 12.83 -21.89 6.68
CA LEU A 315 11.72 -21.54 7.56
C LEU A 315 10.98 -22.80 8.01
N PRO A 316 10.39 -22.81 9.22
CA PRO A 316 9.39 -23.82 9.57
C PRO A 316 8.33 -23.88 8.47
N LYS A 317 7.91 -25.09 8.07
CA LYS A 317 7.02 -25.32 6.91
C LYS A 317 5.82 -24.37 6.85
N ARG A 318 5.23 -24.05 8.00
CA ARG A 318 4.10 -23.10 8.14
C ARG A 318 4.43 -21.64 7.75
N LEU A 319 5.66 -21.18 7.96
CA LEU A 319 6.13 -19.86 7.51
C LEU A 319 6.62 -19.90 6.06
N ALA A 320 7.26 -21.00 5.66
CA ALA A 320 7.70 -21.26 4.29
C ALA A 320 6.54 -21.18 3.28
N ASP A 321 5.36 -21.67 3.67
CA ASP A 321 4.14 -21.65 2.85
C ASP A 321 3.38 -20.31 2.95
N SER A 322 3.88 -19.33 3.71
CA SER A 322 3.19 -18.05 3.85
C SER A 322 3.27 -17.23 2.55
N LYS A 323 2.17 -16.57 2.17
CA LYS A 323 2.11 -15.68 1.01
C LYS A 323 3.19 -14.59 1.03
N LEU A 324 3.61 -14.17 2.21
CA LEU A 324 4.60 -13.12 2.41
C LEU A 324 6.01 -13.59 2.03
N VAL A 325 6.33 -14.84 2.36
CA VAL A 325 7.55 -15.52 1.90
C VAL A 325 7.51 -15.69 0.39
N GLN A 326 6.40 -16.19 -0.16
CA GLN A 326 6.24 -16.34 -1.60
C GLN A 326 6.43 -15.01 -2.34
N ARG A 327 5.84 -13.89 -1.88
CA ARG A 327 5.99 -12.56 -2.52
C ARG A 327 7.44 -12.08 -2.69
N LEU A 328 8.34 -12.51 -1.81
CA LEU A 328 9.75 -12.12 -1.82
C LEU A 328 10.63 -13.10 -2.61
N GLU A 329 10.03 -14.15 -3.18
CA GLU A 329 10.78 -15.14 -3.95
C GLU A 329 11.04 -14.65 -5.38
N PRO A 330 12.27 -14.85 -5.89
CA PRO A 330 12.67 -14.31 -7.19
C PRO A 330 11.88 -14.86 -8.38
N TRP A 331 11.29 -16.04 -8.27
CA TRP A 331 10.47 -16.63 -9.34
C TRP A 331 9.07 -16.01 -9.45
N ASN A 332 8.63 -15.26 -8.43
CA ASN A 332 7.37 -14.50 -8.48
C ASN A 332 7.52 -13.15 -9.19
N ARG A 333 8.72 -12.87 -9.75
CA ARG A 333 9.01 -11.71 -10.61
C ARG A 333 8.16 -11.64 -11.90
N GLN A 334 7.51 -12.74 -12.29
CA GLN A 334 6.57 -12.79 -13.42
C GLN A 334 5.11 -12.88 -12.99
N ASP A 335 4.83 -12.93 -11.69
CA ASP A 335 3.46 -12.98 -11.18
C ASP A 335 2.86 -11.55 -11.18
N ALA A 336 2.20 -11.22 -12.28
CA ALA A 336 1.57 -9.93 -12.49
C ALA A 336 0.55 -9.58 -11.39
N LYS A 337 -0.07 -10.58 -10.75
CA LYS A 337 -1.05 -10.36 -9.69
C LYS A 337 -0.38 -9.96 -8.38
N LEU A 338 0.74 -10.61 -8.02
CA LEU A 338 1.52 -10.24 -6.83
C LEU A 338 2.20 -8.87 -6.96
N ILE A 339 2.61 -8.50 -8.18
CA ILE A 339 3.18 -7.19 -8.51
C ILE A 339 2.12 -6.09 -8.40
N ALA A 340 0.94 -6.29 -9.01
CA ALA A 340 -0.17 -5.32 -8.97
C ALA A 340 -0.70 -5.08 -7.54
N GLU A 341 -0.67 -6.10 -6.67
CA GLU A 341 -1.07 -5.96 -5.25
C GLU A 341 -0.06 -5.15 -4.40
N GLY A 342 1.17 -4.93 -4.88
CA GLY A 342 2.23 -4.21 -4.15
C GLY A 342 2.23 -2.69 -4.38
N GLU A 343 1.85 -2.25 -5.58
CA GLU A 343 2.14 -0.89 -6.05
C GLU A 343 0.90 0.00 -6.22
N GLY A 344 -0.31 -0.51 -5.98
CA GLY A 344 -1.51 0.33 -5.99
C GLY A 344 -1.82 0.96 -7.35
N SER A 345 -1.50 0.29 -8.47
CA SER A 345 -1.72 0.79 -9.83
C SER A 345 -3.12 1.40 -10.08
N LEU A 346 -3.17 2.68 -10.46
CA LEU A 346 -4.33 3.36 -11.08
C LEU A 346 -4.67 2.81 -12.47
N THR A 347 -3.74 2.09 -13.10
CA THR A 347 -3.89 1.57 -14.46
C THR A 347 -4.39 0.13 -14.45
N GLU A 348 -5.72 -0.02 -14.46
CA GLU A 348 -6.39 -1.14 -15.15
C GLU A 348 -6.95 -0.70 -16.51
N ILE A 349 -6.45 0.41 -17.07
CA ILE A 349 -6.87 0.90 -18.37
C ILE A 349 -5.76 0.57 -19.36
N ALA A 350 -6.12 -0.24 -20.37
CA ALA A 350 -5.30 -0.52 -21.53
C ALA A 350 -4.69 0.77 -22.10
N LEU A 351 -3.49 0.64 -22.67
CA LEU A 351 -2.73 1.66 -23.40
C LEU A 351 -3.59 2.46 -24.39
N GLU A 352 -4.36 3.43 -23.90
CA GLU A 352 -4.99 4.46 -24.71
C GLU A 352 -4.34 5.79 -24.38
N LYS A 353 -3.71 6.35 -25.42
CA LYS A 353 -3.08 7.67 -25.42
C LYS A 353 -4.04 8.69 -24.83
N ARG A 354 -3.71 9.26 -23.67
CA ARG A 354 -4.29 10.53 -23.26
C ARG A 354 -3.70 11.62 -24.16
N SER A 355 -4.59 12.33 -24.83
CA SER A 355 -4.35 13.34 -25.85
C SER A 355 -3.31 14.37 -25.45
N THR A 356 -2.58 14.85 -26.47
CA THR A 356 -1.81 16.09 -26.45
C THR A 356 -2.76 17.27 -26.31
N ALA A 357 -2.58 18.06 -25.26
CA ALA A 357 -3.03 19.44 -25.11
C ALA A 357 -1.89 20.23 -24.47
#